data_AF-A0AAI8VE25-F1
#
_entry.id   AF-A0AAI8VE25-F1
#
_cell.length_a   1.000
_cell.length_b   1.000
_cell.length_c   1.000
_cell.angle_alpha   90.00
_cell.angle_beta   90.00
_cell.angle_gamma   90.00
#
_symmetry.space_group_name_H-M   'P 1'
#
loop_
_entity.id
_entity.type
_entity.pdbx_description
1 polymer ?
#
loop_
_entity_poly.entity_id
_entity_poly.type
_entity_poly.pdbx_seq_one_letter_code
_entity_poly.pdbx_strand_id
1 'polypeptide(L)'
;MEYRGQHSMKDLRASGALGWAHATESVGQYLQGIIPSVCRARIKGLHRHTSSEDKTDPKKVVTTSFYDRRNLHVATCHAHGDGTWKLFFSSHGHDELQKLGLSAPDEGRPEPKVTVKESVTSCGHITHHGEMITKPRGCLATVAINNDEAHRLSAQDSGTALRQPAANQKPQAKMQRDPQIIPANTNHEPPNQSSPTRKNPSVNHILKTPNKEPLPFARDAKTHLLDTEQLQLASDLAKPDLKGKEQRALFQRLKSMPPDYQEQILERSKVIKSRASTEAGTETDDNVNMGL
;
A
#
# COMPACT_ATOMS: atom_id res chain seq x y z
N MET A 1 8.82 11.23 1.12
CA MET A 1 7.69 12.05 1.59
C MET A 1 7.03 11.40 2.80
N GLU A 2 6.57 12.19 3.78
CA GLU A 2 5.81 11.68 4.92
C GLU A 2 4.29 11.81 4.66
N TYR A 3 3.57 10.69 4.69
CA TYR A 3 2.11 10.67 4.53
C TYR A 3 1.43 10.58 5.90
N ARG A 4 0.59 11.57 6.22
CA ARG A 4 -0.25 11.62 7.41
C ARG A 4 -1.73 11.78 7.01
N GLY A 5 -2.62 11.82 7.99
CA GLY A 5 -4.04 12.12 7.78
C GLY A 5 -4.93 11.22 8.61
N GLN A 6 -6.22 11.22 8.29
CA GLN A 6 -7.15 10.21 8.81
C GLN A 6 -6.80 8.81 8.30
N HIS A 7 -6.08 8.74 7.17
CA HIS A 7 -5.67 7.50 6.53
C HIS A 7 -4.21 7.57 6.11
N SER A 8 -3.56 6.41 6.15
CA SER A 8 -2.20 6.20 5.71
C SER A 8 -2.17 5.62 4.29
N MET A 9 -1.01 5.69 3.64
CA MET A 9 -0.76 4.98 2.38
C MET A 9 -0.98 3.47 2.51
N LYS A 10 -0.74 2.91 3.71
CA LYS A 10 -1.00 1.49 3.99
C LYS A 10 -2.48 1.17 3.91
N ASP A 11 -3.35 2.07 4.38
CA ASP A 11 -4.81 1.89 4.35
C ASP A 11 -5.35 1.97 2.92
N LEU A 12 -4.83 2.89 2.10
CA LEU A 12 -5.16 2.96 0.67
C LEU A 12 -4.78 1.65 -0.04
N ARG A 13 -3.58 1.13 0.19
CA ARG A 13 -3.14 -0.14 -0.40
C ARG A 13 -3.98 -1.33 0.07
N ALA A 14 -4.29 -1.41 1.37
CA ALA A 14 -5.05 -2.51 1.95
C ALA A 14 -6.51 -2.56 1.46
N SER A 15 -7.11 -1.42 1.12
CA SER A 15 -8.51 -1.34 0.65
C SER A 15 -8.71 -1.70 -0.84
N GLY A 16 -7.69 -2.27 -1.50
CA GLY A 16 -7.71 -2.52 -2.93
C GLY A 16 -7.67 -1.24 -3.78
N ALA A 17 -7.32 -0.09 -3.19
CA ALA A 17 -7.26 1.21 -3.86
C ALA A 17 -5.85 1.49 -4.43
N LEU A 18 -5.25 0.51 -5.09
CA LEU A 18 -3.86 0.57 -5.51
C LEU A 18 -3.58 1.71 -6.51
N GLY A 19 -4.47 1.93 -7.48
CA GLY A 19 -4.33 3.03 -8.43
C GLY A 19 -4.28 4.41 -7.77
N TRP A 20 -5.13 4.65 -6.76
CA TRP A 20 -5.12 5.90 -5.98
C TRP A 20 -3.84 6.07 -5.17
N ALA A 21 -3.35 4.99 -4.55
CA ALA A 21 -2.09 5.00 -3.83
C ALA A 21 -0.93 5.35 -4.77
N HIS A 22 -0.87 4.71 -5.94
CA HIS A 22 0.20 4.92 -6.92
C HIS A 22 0.17 6.33 -7.49
N ALA A 23 -1.00 6.85 -7.83
CA ALA A 23 -1.17 8.24 -8.25
C ALA A 23 -0.70 9.22 -7.16
N THR A 24 -1.12 8.99 -5.90
CA THR A 24 -0.75 9.85 -4.77
C THR A 24 0.77 9.85 -4.49
N GLU A 25 1.43 8.70 -4.59
CA GLU A 25 2.89 8.61 -4.47
C GLU A 25 3.61 9.26 -5.64
N SER A 26 3.14 9.04 -6.86
CA SER A 26 3.71 9.64 -8.07
C SER A 26 3.66 11.17 -8.01
N VAL A 27 2.53 11.74 -7.56
CA VAL A 27 2.39 13.18 -7.34
C VAL A 27 3.34 13.69 -6.26
N GLY A 28 3.48 12.95 -5.17
CA GLY A 28 4.41 13.29 -4.10
C GLY A 28 5.85 13.37 -4.60
N GLN A 29 6.30 12.38 -5.37
CA GLN A 29 7.62 12.37 -5.99
C GLN A 29 7.78 13.51 -6.99
N TYR A 30 6.78 13.74 -7.84
CA TYR A 30 6.75 14.84 -8.80
C TYR A 30 6.95 16.19 -8.09
N LEU A 31 6.13 16.47 -7.07
CA LEU A 31 6.20 17.69 -6.27
C LEU A 31 7.54 17.85 -5.57
N GLN A 32 8.15 16.78 -5.06
CA GLN A 32 9.49 16.85 -4.45
C GLN A 32 10.58 17.18 -5.48
N GLY A 33 10.43 16.73 -6.72
CA GLY A 33 11.35 17.05 -7.80
C GLY A 33 11.29 18.52 -8.21
N ILE A 34 10.09 19.12 -8.26
CA ILE A 34 9.91 20.52 -8.67
C ILE A 34 9.97 21.53 -7.53
N ILE A 35 9.57 21.14 -6.32
CA ILE A 35 9.56 21.98 -5.10
C ILE A 35 10.19 21.16 -3.96
N PRO A 36 11.53 21.19 -3.79
CA PRO A 36 12.24 20.37 -2.81
C PRO A 36 11.84 20.64 -1.34
N SER A 37 11.15 21.74 -1.07
CA SER A 37 10.62 22.08 0.26
C SER A 37 9.41 21.22 0.64
N VAL A 38 8.73 20.57 -0.32
CA VAL A 38 7.60 19.66 -0.07
C VAL A 38 8.09 18.40 0.64
N CYS A 39 7.56 18.13 1.82
CA CYS A 39 8.00 16.97 2.61
C CYS A 39 6.87 16.17 3.24
N ARG A 40 5.65 16.71 3.28
CA ARG A 40 4.50 16.09 3.93
C ARG A 40 3.30 16.06 3.00
N ALA A 41 2.48 15.03 3.15
CA ALA A 41 1.20 14.86 2.51
C ALA A 41 0.13 14.49 3.54
N ARG A 42 -1.10 14.99 3.36
CA ARG A 42 -2.27 14.66 4.17
C ARG A 42 -3.38 14.11 3.31
N ILE A 43 -3.73 12.83 3.50
CA ILE A 43 -4.83 12.18 2.77
C ILE A 43 -6.15 12.54 3.47
N LYS A 44 -7.05 13.20 2.73
CA LYS A 44 -8.37 13.62 3.20
C LYS A 44 -9.39 12.54 2.85
N GLY A 45 -9.66 11.66 3.81
CA GLY A 45 -10.71 10.64 3.72
C GLY A 45 -10.32 9.35 2.98
N LEU A 46 -10.89 8.23 3.42
CA LEU A 46 -10.75 6.88 2.83
C LEU A 46 -11.74 6.71 1.68
N HIS A 47 -12.86 7.44 1.77
CA HIS A 47 -13.98 7.27 0.86
C HIS A 47 -13.74 8.06 -0.41
N ARG A 48 -13.61 7.28 -1.47
CA ARG A 48 -13.72 7.67 -2.87
C ARG A 48 -14.92 8.60 -3.02
N HIS A 49 -14.68 9.88 -3.26
CA HIS A 49 -15.73 10.89 -3.37
C HIS A 49 -15.69 11.53 -4.76
N THR A 50 -16.79 12.17 -5.14
CA THR A 50 -16.80 13.00 -6.35
C THR A 50 -16.11 14.31 -6.02
N SER A 51 -15.22 14.78 -6.90
CA SER A 51 -14.51 16.03 -6.70
C SER A 51 -15.49 17.20 -6.57
N SER A 52 -15.36 18.01 -5.52
CA SER A 52 -16.14 19.24 -5.38
C SER A 52 -15.58 20.38 -6.24
N GLU A 53 -14.27 20.33 -6.53
CA GLU A 53 -13.56 21.34 -7.33
C GLU A 53 -13.67 21.06 -8.83
N ASP A 54 -13.83 19.80 -9.22
CA ASP A 54 -14.02 19.36 -10.60
C ASP A 54 -15.33 18.60 -10.72
N LYS A 55 -16.43 19.36 -10.87
CA LYS A 55 -17.77 18.79 -11.03
C LYS A 55 -17.97 18.13 -12.40
N THR A 56 -17.09 18.41 -13.35
CA THR A 56 -17.16 17.85 -14.71
C THR A 56 -16.54 16.46 -14.79
N ASP A 57 -15.64 16.13 -13.87
CA ASP A 57 -15.07 14.78 -13.79
C ASP A 57 -16.00 13.83 -13.00
N PRO A 58 -16.61 12.81 -13.66
CA PRO A 58 -17.46 11.84 -12.98
C PRO A 58 -16.67 10.85 -12.11
N LYS A 59 -15.33 10.82 -12.22
CA LYS A 59 -14.49 9.85 -11.52
C LYS A 59 -14.46 10.12 -10.03
N LYS A 60 -14.26 9.03 -9.28
CA LYS A 60 -14.04 9.12 -7.84
C LYS A 60 -12.58 9.41 -7.54
N VAL A 61 -12.37 10.37 -6.64
CA VAL A 61 -11.06 10.87 -6.24
C VAL A 61 -10.70 10.47 -4.82
N VAL A 62 -9.40 10.40 -4.57
CA VAL A 62 -8.79 10.56 -3.24
C VAL A 62 -8.07 11.90 -3.23
N THR A 63 -8.39 12.74 -2.24
CA THR A 63 -7.81 14.08 -2.12
C THR A 63 -6.61 14.05 -1.18
N THR A 64 -5.46 14.50 -1.67
CA THR A 64 -4.23 14.59 -0.90
C THR A 64 -3.70 16.01 -0.91
N SER A 65 -3.55 16.63 0.26
CA SER A 65 -2.94 17.97 0.40
C SER A 65 -1.46 17.83 0.73
N PHE A 66 -0.60 18.57 0.03
CA PHE A 66 0.86 18.56 0.18
C PHE A 66 1.33 19.81 0.92
N TYR A 67 2.36 19.64 1.74
CA TYR A 67 2.86 20.68 2.64
C TYR A 67 4.38 20.76 2.62
N ASP A 68 4.90 21.97 2.81
CA ASP A 68 6.32 22.22 2.97
C ASP A 68 6.83 21.90 4.39
N ARG A 69 8.12 22.12 4.64
CA ARG A 69 8.75 21.94 5.97
C ARG A 69 8.16 22.86 7.05
N ARG A 70 7.62 24.02 6.68
CA ARG A 70 6.94 24.97 7.58
C ARG A 70 5.46 24.66 7.77
N ASN A 71 4.97 23.56 7.18
CA ASN A 71 3.58 23.12 7.23
C ASN A 71 2.64 24.09 6.49
N LEU A 72 3.18 24.85 5.53
CA LEU A 72 2.40 25.67 4.60
C LEU A 72 1.88 24.78 3.48
N HIS A 73 0.61 24.98 3.13
CA HIS A 73 -0.05 24.21 2.08
C HIS A 73 0.53 24.59 0.72
N VAL A 74 1.00 23.61 -0.05
CA VAL A 74 1.64 23.82 -1.37
C VAL A 74 0.68 23.47 -2.50
N ALA A 75 0.03 22.31 -2.44
CA ALA A 75 -0.87 21.86 -3.49
C ALA A 75 -1.89 20.84 -2.96
N THR A 76 -3.03 20.74 -3.64
CA THR A 76 -4.01 19.66 -3.48
C THR A 76 -3.97 18.77 -4.72
N CYS A 77 -3.95 17.46 -4.54
CA CYS A 77 -4.08 16.49 -5.61
C CYS A 77 -5.41 15.74 -5.51
N HIS A 78 -6.06 15.57 -6.65
CA HIS A 78 -7.15 14.62 -6.85
C HIS A 78 -6.61 13.44 -7.63
N ALA A 79 -6.37 12.33 -6.93
CA ALA A 79 -5.92 11.08 -7.51
C ALA A 79 -7.13 10.22 -7.92
N HIS A 80 -7.08 9.60 -9.10
CA HIS A 80 -8.08 8.66 -9.59
C HIS A 80 -7.64 7.21 -9.43
N GLY A 81 -8.62 6.29 -9.47
CA GLY A 81 -8.37 4.85 -9.35
C GLY A 81 -7.70 4.22 -10.57
N ASP A 82 -7.73 4.91 -11.71
CA ASP A 82 -7.03 4.53 -12.94
C ASP A 82 -5.56 5.00 -12.96
N GLY A 83 -5.11 5.68 -11.89
CA GLY A 83 -3.76 6.21 -11.76
C GLY A 83 -3.57 7.62 -12.33
N THR A 84 -4.59 8.20 -12.96
CA THR A 84 -4.55 9.61 -13.38
C THR A 84 -4.70 10.53 -12.17
N TRP A 85 -4.24 11.78 -12.28
CA TRP A 85 -4.36 12.75 -11.20
C TRP A 85 -4.38 14.18 -11.72
N LYS A 86 -5.03 15.06 -10.95
CA LYS A 86 -5.08 16.51 -11.16
C LYS A 86 -4.52 17.24 -9.96
N LEU A 87 -3.75 18.30 -10.21
CA LEU A 87 -3.03 19.03 -9.17
C LEU A 87 -3.41 20.51 -9.18
N PHE A 88 -3.73 21.03 -8.02
CA PHE A 88 -4.16 22.40 -7.78
C PHE A 88 -3.17 23.06 -6.83
N PHE A 89 -2.41 24.06 -7.30
CA PHE A 89 -1.44 24.76 -6.46
C PHE A 89 -2.16 25.78 -5.57
N SER A 90 -1.71 25.91 -4.33
CA SER A 90 -2.12 27.02 -3.46
C SER A 90 -1.38 28.30 -3.86
N SER A 91 -1.78 29.46 -3.32
CA SER A 91 -1.00 30.71 -3.47
C SER A 91 0.45 30.53 -3.04
N HIS A 92 0.69 29.85 -1.90
CA HIS A 92 2.04 29.54 -1.43
C HIS A 92 2.79 28.60 -2.38
N GLY A 93 2.09 27.63 -2.99
CA GLY A 93 2.67 26.77 -4.02
C GLY A 93 3.11 27.55 -5.27
N HIS A 94 2.29 28.50 -5.72
CA HIS A 94 2.65 29.41 -6.82
C HIS A 94 3.88 30.26 -6.47
N ASP A 95 3.96 30.80 -5.25
CA ASP A 95 5.12 31.58 -4.80
C ASP A 95 6.40 30.72 -4.80
N GLU A 96 6.33 29.47 -4.34
CA GLU A 96 7.48 28.56 -4.36
C GLU A 96 7.91 28.21 -5.78
N LEU A 97 6.97 28.00 -6.70
CA LEU A 97 7.29 27.79 -8.12
C LEU A 97 7.94 29.02 -8.75
N GLN A 98 7.40 30.22 -8.48
CA GLN A 98 7.94 31.47 -9.00
C GLN A 98 9.37 31.72 -8.53
N LYS A 99 9.68 31.44 -7.25
CA LYS A 99 11.06 31.53 -6.71
C LYS A 99 12.04 30.61 -7.45
N LEU A 100 11.54 29.49 -7.97
CA LEU A 100 12.33 28.51 -8.73
C LEU A 100 12.36 28.82 -10.24
N GLY A 101 11.73 29.92 -10.68
CA GLY A 101 11.61 30.25 -12.11
C GLY A 101 10.73 29.26 -12.88
N LEU A 102 9.85 28.54 -12.17
CA LEU A 102 8.91 27.60 -12.74
C LEU A 102 7.52 28.24 -12.78
N SER A 103 6.79 28.05 -13.87
CA SER A 103 5.36 28.33 -13.91
C SER A 103 4.58 27.09 -13.47
N ALA A 104 3.48 27.29 -12.75
CA ALA A 104 2.52 26.21 -12.55
C ALA A 104 2.08 25.68 -13.93
N PRO A 105 1.84 24.37 -14.06
CA PRO A 105 1.20 23.84 -15.25
C PRO A 105 -0.12 24.60 -15.42
N ASP A 106 -0.20 25.36 -16.50
CA ASP A 106 -1.35 26.18 -16.84
C ASP A 106 -2.61 25.31 -16.82
N GLU A 107 -3.74 25.82 -16.31
CA GLU A 107 -4.97 25.03 -16.17
C GLU A 107 -5.53 24.50 -17.52
N GLY A 108 -4.94 24.90 -18.64
CA GLY A 108 -5.21 24.40 -19.99
C GLY A 108 -4.13 23.51 -20.62
N ARG A 109 -3.00 23.23 -19.95
CA ARG A 109 -2.01 22.26 -20.47
C ARG A 109 -2.53 20.83 -20.30
N PRO A 110 -2.25 19.92 -21.24
CA PRO A 110 -2.63 18.53 -21.09
C PRO A 110 -2.02 17.98 -19.81
N GLU A 111 -2.88 17.47 -18.94
CA GLU A 111 -2.51 16.90 -17.65
C GLU A 111 -1.39 15.87 -17.84
N PRO A 112 -0.40 15.80 -16.93
CA PRO A 112 0.59 14.74 -16.94
C PRO A 112 -0.14 13.40 -16.80
N LYS A 113 -0.34 12.72 -17.94
CA LYS A 113 -0.97 11.41 -17.95
C LYS A 113 0.01 10.41 -17.33
N VAL A 114 -0.44 9.71 -16.30
CA VAL A 114 0.24 8.53 -15.77
C VAL A 114 -0.50 7.31 -16.28
N THR A 115 0.20 6.44 -16.99
CA THR A 115 -0.26 5.09 -17.27
C THR A 115 0.22 4.17 -16.17
N VAL A 116 -0.70 3.47 -15.52
CA VAL A 116 -0.34 2.35 -14.66
C VAL A 116 -0.13 1.13 -15.56
N LYS A 117 1.11 0.70 -15.73
CA LYS A 117 1.42 -0.58 -16.36
C LYS A 117 1.36 -1.66 -15.30
N GLU A 118 0.47 -2.63 -15.50
CA GLU A 118 0.50 -3.88 -14.74
C GLU A 118 1.54 -4.80 -15.41
N SER A 119 2.56 -5.20 -14.66
CA SER A 119 3.50 -6.24 -15.06
C SER A 119 3.33 -7.44 -14.16
N VAL A 120 3.42 -8.63 -14.76
CA VAL A 120 3.40 -9.90 -14.02
C VAL A 120 4.81 -10.44 -14.07
N THR A 121 5.43 -10.53 -12.90
CA THR A 121 6.76 -11.14 -12.77
C THR A 121 6.72 -12.63 -13.09
N SER A 122 7.87 -13.23 -13.38
CA SER A 122 7.99 -14.68 -13.67
C SER A 122 7.51 -15.59 -12.52
N CYS A 123 7.44 -15.09 -11.28
CA CYS A 123 6.87 -15.81 -10.14
C CYS A 123 5.36 -15.57 -9.95
N GLY A 124 4.69 -14.90 -10.90
CA GLY A 124 3.26 -14.61 -10.83
C GLY A 124 2.89 -13.45 -9.91
N HIS A 125 3.88 -12.71 -9.37
CA HIS A 125 3.62 -11.49 -8.61
C HIS A 125 3.18 -10.39 -9.56
N ILE A 126 2.08 -9.71 -9.22
CA ILE A 126 1.57 -8.57 -9.99
C ILE A 126 2.20 -7.30 -9.42
N THR A 127 3.00 -6.62 -10.23
CA THR A 127 3.59 -5.32 -9.92
C THR A 127 2.89 -4.25 -10.76
N HIS A 128 2.48 -3.16 -10.13
CA HIS A 128 1.88 -2.03 -10.83
C HIS A 128 2.91 -0.90 -10.87
N HIS A 129 3.33 -0.46 -12.06
CA HIS A 129 4.26 0.65 -12.22
C HIS A 129 3.52 1.85 -12.82
N GLY A 130 3.53 2.98 -12.12
CA GLY A 130 3.06 4.25 -12.67
C GLY A 130 4.13 4.84 -13.58
N GLU A 131 3.86 4.92 -14.88
CA GLU A 131 4.72 5.61 -15.83
C GLU A 131 4.06 6.93 -16.27
N MET A 132 4.68 8.06 -15.94
CA MET A 132 4.30 9.36 -16.50
C MET A 132 4.60 9.39 -18.00
N ILE A 133 3.55 9.40 -18.82
CA ILE A 133 3.62 9.48 -20.29
C ILE A 133 4.28 10.79 -20.72
N THR A 134 3.96 11.88 -20.02
CA THR A 134 4.55 13.20 -20.27
C THR A 134 5.29 13.66 -19.02
N LYS A 135 6.61 13.40 -18.95
CA LYS A 135 7.45 13.88 -17.85
C LYS A 135 7.81 15.35 -18.08
N PRO A 136 7.50 16.27 -17.14
CA PRO A 136 8.02 17.62 -17.19
C PRO A 136 9.55 17.59 -17.21
N ARG A 137 10.18 18.58 -17.86
CA ARG A 137 11.63 18.58 -18.11
C ARG A 137 12.47 18.43 -16.81
N GLY A 138 11.96 18.95 -15.68
CA GLY A 138 12.57 18.79 -14.36
C GLY A 138 12.50 17.37 -13.76
N CYS A 139 11.65 16.51 -14.30
CA CYS A 139 11.51 15.09 -13.89
C CYS A 139 12.22 14.12 -14.86
N LEU A 140 12.83 14.65 -15.94
CA LEU A 140 13.63 13.85 -16.88
C LEU A 140 15.03 13.54 -16.33
N ALA A 141 15.55 14.37 -15.43
CA ALA A 141 16.79 14.11 -14.72
C ALA A 141 16.50 13.40 -13.40
N THR A 142 17.17 12.26 -13.17
CA THR A 142 17.28 11.57 -11.87
C THR A 142 16.00 10.95 -11.26
N VAL A 143 15.01 10.56 -12.06
CA VAL A 143 13.98 9.56 -11.67
C VAL A 143 14.19 8.22 -12.41
N ALA A 144 15.43 7.97 -12.84
CA ALA A 144 15.80 6.74 -13.55
C ALA A 144 16.06 5.56 -12.61
N ILE A 145 16.06 5.76 -11.30
CA ILE A 145 16.13 4.70 -10.30
C ILE A 145 14.98 4.95 -9.33
N ASN A 146 13.77 4.66 -9.81
CA ASN A 146 12.60 4.71 -8.95
C ASN A 146 12.73 3.61 -7.88
N ASN A 147 12.11 3.82 -6.72
CA ASN A 147 12.21 2.92 -5.56
C ASN A 147 11.90 1.44 -5.90
N ASP A 148 11.17 1.19 -7.00
CA ASP A 148 10.91 -0.15 -7.56
C ASP A 148 12.17 -0.86 -8.08
N GLU A 149 13.18 -0.15 -8.60
CA GLU A 149 14.43 -0.74 -9.06
C GLU A 149 15.38 -1.04 -7.90
N ALA A 150 15.38 -0.21 -6.86
CA ALA A 150 16.04 -0.53 -5.59
C ALA A 150 15.36 -1.70 -4.86
N HIS A 151 14.01 -1.78 -4.93
CA HIS A 151 13.26 -2.93 -4.41
C HIS A 151 13.46 -4.19 -5.27
N ARG A 152 13.61 -4.05 -6.59
CA ARG A 152 13.99 -5.10 -7.55
C ARG A 152 15.39 -5.64 -7.25
N LEU A 153 16.37 -4.77 -7.04
CA LEU A 153 17.76 -5.14 -6.74
C LEU A 153 17.91 -5.74 -5.33
N SER A 154 17.21 -5.19 -4.33
CA SER A 154 17.16 -5.73 -2.96
C SER A 154 16.51 -7.13 -2.91
N ALA A 155 15.47 -7.36 -3.72
CA ALA A 155 14.83 -8.68 -3.87
C ALA A 155 15.70 -9.69 -4.66
N GLN A 156 16.56 -9.22 -5.58
CA GLN A 156 17.52 -10.08 -6.29
C GLN A 156 18.72 -10.46 -5.42
N ASP A 157 19.26 -9.53 -4.62
CA ASP A 157 20.41 -9.79 -3.74
C ASP A 157 20.06 -10.70 -2.56
N SER A 158 18.81 -10.68 -2.07
CA SER A 158 18.34 -11.58 -1.01
C SER A 158 18.09 -13.02 -1.49
N GLY A 159 18.06 -13.26 -2.81
CA GLY A 159 17.82 -14.57 -3.41
C GLY A 159 19.07 -15.44 -3.67
N THR A 160 20.29 -14.91 -3.52
CA THR A 160 21.52 -15.58 -4.00
C THR A 160 22.51 -15.96 -2.90
N ALA A 161 22.09 -16.02 -1.63
CA ALA A 161 22.88 -16.66 -0.58
C ALA A 161 22.60 -18.18 -0.57
N LEU A 162 23.23 -18.90 -1.50
CA LEU A 162 23.36 -20.35 -1.49
C LEU A 162 24.05 -20.78 -0.18
N ARG A 163 23.26 -21.09 0.84
CA ARG A 163 23.73 -21.60 2.13
C ARG A 163 24.08 -23.08 1.93
N GLN A 164 25.38 -23.37 1.82
CA GLN A 164 25.90 -24.73 1.94
C GLN A 164 25.46 -25.32 3.30
N PRO A 165 25.14 -26.62 3.38
CA PRO A 165 24.77 -27.26 4.62
C PRO A 165 26.02 -27.42 5.51
N ALA A 166 26.13 -26.57 6.54
CA ALA A 166 27.12 -26.77 7.60
C ALA A 166 26.70 -27.95 8.46
N ALA A 167 27.60 -28.94 8.52
CA ALA A 167 27.47 -30.12 9.35
C ALA A 167 27.42 -29.80 10.85
N ASN A 168 26.45 -30.42 11.52
CA ASN A 168 26.53 -31.02 12.85
C ASN A 168 27.55 -30.41 13.84
N GLN A 169 27.12 -29.45 14.66
CA GLN A 169 27.74 -29.20 15.96
C GLN A 169 26.68 -29.14 17.07
N LYS A 170 26.96 -29.95 18.09
CA LYS A 170 26.17 -30.28 19.27
C LYS A 170 26.36 -29.18 20.33
N PRO A 171 25.31 -28.64 20.98
CA PRO A 171 25.51 -27.68 22.06
C PRO A 171 25.97 -28.41 23.33
N GLN A 172 27.14 -28.01 23.86
CA GLN A 172 27.56 -28.31 25.22
C GLN A 172 26.89 -27.35 26.20
N ALA A 173 26.30 -27.94 27.24
CA ALA A 173 25.85 -27.26 28.45
C ALA A 173 27.05 -26.92 29.36
N LYS A 174 27.06 -25.72 29.95
CA LYS A 174 27.75 -25.36 31.22
C LYS A 174 26.93 -24.24 31.88
N MET A 175 26.29 -24.50 33.03
CA MET A 175 26.80 -24.38 34.41
C MET A 175 26.97 -22.93 34.92
N GLN A 176 25.97 -22.49 35.70
CA GLN A 176 26.05 -22.12 37.13
C GLN A 176 26.97 -20.97 37.59
N ARG A 177 26.36 -19.92 38.19
CA ARG A 177 26.56 -19.43 39.58
C ARG A 177 25.79 -18.11 39.85
N ASP A 178 24.71 -18.19 40.62
CA ASP A 178 24.47 -17.67 41.99
C ASP A 178 25.02 -16.30 42.50
N PRO A 179 24.40 -15.74 43.57
CA PRO A 179 23.82 -14.39 43.61
C PRO A 179 24.59 -13.38 44.45
N GLN A 180 24.21 -12.09 44.38
CA GLN A 180 24.48 -11.11 45.43
C GLN A 180 23.28 -10.22 45.77
N ILE A 181 23.35 -9.73 47.01
CA ILE A 181 22.32 -9.35 47.97
C ILE A 181 22.51 -7.85 48.32
N ILE A 182 21.43 -7.03 48.26
CA ILE A 182 20.94 -5.94 49.19
C ILE A 182 21.92 -4.76 49.53
N PRO A 183 21.54 -3.47 49.85
CA PRO A 183 20.30 -2.96 50.47
C PRO A 183 19.62 -1.65 49.99
N ALA A 184 18.45 -1.49 50.63
CA ALA A 184 17.48 -0.43 50.86
C ALA A 184 17.89 1.05 51.08
N ASN A 185 16.79 1.86 51.10
CA ASN A 185 16.54 3.14 51.81
C ASN A 185 16.88 4.42 51.02
N THR A 186 16.06 5.49 50.97
CA THR A 186 15.22 6.12 52.01
C THR A 186 14.12 7.01 51.40
N ASN A 187 13.06 7.19 52.19
CA ASN A 187 11.95 8.15 52.10
C ASN A 187 12.39 9.62 51.91
N HIS A 188 11.57 10.43 51.22
CA HIS A 188 11.24 11.80 51.63
C HIS A 188 9.98 12.35 50.92
N GLU A 189 8.91 12.50 51.70
CA GLU A 189 7.83 13.52 51.60
C GLU A 189 8.16 14.65 52.62
N PRO A 190 7.39 15.75 52.84
CA PRO A 190 6.28 16.43 52.14
C PRO A 190 6.62 17.98 52.04
N PRO A 191 5.74 19.04 52.03
CA PRO A 191 4.27 19.11 52.15
C PRO A 191 3.48 20.11 51.24
N ASN A 192 2.22 19.72 51.01
CA ASN A 192 0.96 20.42 51.31
C ASN A 192 0.90 21.98 51.24
N GLN A 193 0.03 22.52 50.38
CA GLN A 193 -0.74 23.74 50.66
C GLN A 193 -2.03 23.80 49.82
N SER A 194 -3.03 24.44 50.41
CA SER A 194 -4.47 24.16 50.32
C SER A 194 -5.31 25.24 49.61
N SER A 195 -6.43 24.79 49.01
CA SER A 195 -7.79 25.43 48.93
C SER A 195 -8.02 26.68 48.03
N PRO A 196 -9.28 27.07 47.65
CA PRO A 196 -10.60 26.53 48.06
C PRO A 196 -11.65 26.24 46.95
N THR A 197 -12.64 25.45 47.39
CA THR A 197 -14.05 25.21 46.97
C THR A 197 -14.75 26.11 45.93
N ARG A 198 -15.54 25.46 45.07
CA ARG A 198 -16.91 25.91 44.72
C ARG A 198 -17.88 24.73 44.56
N LYS A 199 -18.98 24.80 45.30
CA LYS A 199 -20.15 23.91 45.23
C LYS A 199 -20.97 24.21 43.96
N ASN A 200 -21.56 23.18 43.35
CA ASN A 200 -22.96 23.19 42.92
C ASN A 200 -23.43 21.77 42.57
N PRO A 201 -24.67 21.39 42.94
CA PRO A 201 -25.26 20.10 42.59
C PRO A 201 -26.13 20.25 41.33
N SER A 202 -26.17 19.22 40.48
CA SER A 202 -27.44 18.87 39.83
C SER A 202 -27.43 17.43 39.32
N VAL A 203 -28.45 16.74 39.78
CA VAL A 203 -28.92 15.41 39.42
C VAL A 203 -29.19 15.34 37.91
N ASN A 204 -28.76 14.25 37.27
CA ASN A 204 -29.55 13.56 36.25
C ASN A 204 -29.13 12.09 36.18
N HIS A 205 -30.08 11.23 36.53
CA HIS A 205 -30.06 9.79 36.36
C HIS A 205 -29.91 9.43 34.88
N ILE A 206 -28.89 8.66 34.51
CA ILE A 206 -28.88 7.86 33.28
C ILE A 206 -28.48 6.43 33.64
N LEU A 207 -29.38 5.52 33.29
CA LEU A 207 -29.31 4.08 33.47
C LEU A 207 -27.98 3.51 32.93
N LYS A 208 -27.21 2.88 33.82
CA LYS A 208 -26.10 1.98 33.49
C LYS A 208 -26.65 0.75 32.77
N THR A 209 -26.36 0.58 31.50
CA THR A 209 -26.38 -0.73 30.83
C THR A 209 -25.08 -1.48 31.12
N PRO A 210 -25.12 -2.82 31.26
CA PRO A 210 -23.95 -3.60 31.62
C PRO A 210 -22.95 -3.69 30.46
N ASN A 211 -21.68 -3.50 30.81
CA ASN A 211 -20.48 -3.77 30.02
C ASN A 211 -20.59 -5.13 29.30
N LYS A 212 -20.67 -5.10 27.97
CA LYS A 212 -20.25 -6.23 27.13
C LYS A 212 -18.81 -5.96 26.74
N GLU A 213 -17.89 -6.76 27.28
CA GLU A 213 -16.51 -6.83 26.81
C GLU A 213 -16.49 -7.06 25.29
N PRO A 214 -15.76 -6.24 24.51
CA PRO A 214 -15.53 -6.55 23.11
C PRO A 214 -14.58 -7.76 23.03
N LEU A 215 -15.08 -8.85 22.46
CA LEU A 215 -14.30 -10.03 22.11
C LEU A 215 -13.09 -9.62 21.25
N PRO A 216 -11.87 -10.12 21.54
CA PRO A 216 -10.70 -9.85 20.73
C PRO A 216 -10.70 -10.78 19.50
N PHE A 217 -11.49 -10.42 18.49
CA PHE A 217 -11.27 -10.91 17.12
C PHE A 217 -10.88 -9.72 16.24
N ALA A 218 -9.76 -9.09 16.60
CA ALA A 218 -8.98 -8.34 15.63
C ALA A 218 -8.42 -9.37 14.64
N ARG A 219 -9.19 -9.64 13.58
CA ARG A 219 -8.66 -10.31 12.38
C ARG A 219 -7.64 -9.35 11.80
N ASP A 220 -6.36 -9.58 12.12
CA ASP A 220 -5.24 -8.94 11.46
C ASP A 220 -5.43 -9.09 9.95
N ALA A 221 -5.77 -7.98 9.28
CA ALA A 221 -5.82 -7.88 7.83
C ALA A 221 -4.39 -7.88 7.25
N LYS A 222 -3.58 -8.88 7.65
CA LYS A 222 -2.49 -9.35 6.80
C LYS A 222 -3.20 -9.88 5.56
N THR A 223 -3.05 -9.16 4.46
CA THR A 223 -3.16 -9.73 3.12
C THR A 223 -2.27 -10.97 3.13
N HIS A 224 -2.85 -12.13 3.45
CA HIS A 224 -2.13 -13.38 3.54
C HIS A 224 -1.75 -13.70 2.10
N LEU A 225 -0.55 -13.27 1.72
CA LEU A 225 0.08 -13.71 0.51
C LEU A 225 0.06 -15.24 0.57
N LEU A 226 -0.55 -15.86 -0.44
CA LEU A 226 -0.53 -17.30 -0.58
C LEU A 226 0.92 -17.77 -0.53
N ASP A 227 1.20 -18.78 0.27
CA ASP A 227 2.53 -19.39 0.28
C ASP A 227 2.80 -20.11 -1.06
N THR A 228 4.04 -20.57 -1.24
CA THR A 228 4.46 -21.23 -2.48
C THR A 228 3.64 -22.49 -2.78
N GLU A 229 3.22 -23.23 -1.75
CA GLU A 229 2.45 -24.46 -1.91
C GLU A 229 1.01 -24.15 -2.36
N GLN A 230 0.40 -23.13 -1.76
CA GLN A 230 -0.94 -22.64 -2.09
C GLN A 230 -0.99 -22.04 -3.49
N LEU A 231 0.04 -21.29 -3.90
CA LEU A 231 0.17 -20.77 -5.26
C LEU A 231 0.29 -21.90 -6.29
N GLN A 232 1.09 -22.94 -6.00
CA GLN A 232 1.21 -24.10 -6.87
C GLN A 232 -0.13 -24.84 -7.00
N LEU A 233 -0.85 -25.02 -5.89
CA LEU A 233 -2.17 -25.65 -5.91
C LEU A 233 -3.19 -24.82 -6.73
N ALA A 234 -3.15 -23.49 -6.62
CA ALA A 234 -4.00 -22.61 -7.45
C ALA A 234 -3.67 -22.73 -8.94
N SER A 235 -2.39 -22.84 -9.30
CA SER A 235 -1.94 -23.05 -10.69
C SER A 235 -2.38 -24.42 -11.23
N ASP A 236 -2.23 -25.49 -10.43
CA ASP A 236 -2.64 -26.83 -10.81
C ASP A 236 -4.16 -26.94 -11.01
N LEU A 237 -4.95 -26.27 -10.16
CA LEU A 237 -6.41 -26.18 -10.31
C LEU A 237 -6.86 -25.38 -11.54
N ALA A 238 -6.01 -24.50 -12.07
CA ALA A 238 -6.32 -23.66 -13.23
C ALA A 238 -6.09 -24.37 -14.59
N LYS A 239 -5.47 -25.55 -14.60
CA LYS A 239 -5.18 -26.32 -15.82
C LYS A 239 -6.48 -26.65 -16.58
N PRO A 240 -6.55 -26.40 -17.91
CA PRO A 240 -7.78 -26.58 -18.68
C PRO A 240 -8.22 -28.04 -18.82
N ASP A 241 -7.28 -28.97 -18.83
CA ASP A 241 -7.52 -30.41 -19.06
C ASP A 241 -7.66 -31.24 -17.78
N LEU A 242 -7.86 -30.58 -16.64
CA LEU A 242 -7.93 -31.25 -15.35
C LEU A 242 -9.20 -32.12 -15.23
N LYS A 243 -9.03 -33.44 -15.31
CA LYS A 243 -10.14 -34.41 -15.28
C LYS A 243 -9.87 -35.61 -14.35
N GLY A 244 -10.93 -36.29 -13.94
CA GLY A 244 -10.86 -37.63 -13.35
C GLY A 244 -10.14 -37.71 -12.00
N LYS A 245 -9.04 -38.48 -11.93
CA LYS A 245 -8.33 -38.79 -10.67
C LYS A 245 -7.52 -37.59 -10.17
N GLU A 246 -6.89 -36.85 -11.08
CA GLU A 246 -6.04 -35.70 -10.74
C GLU A 246 -6.85 -34.56 -10.14
N GLN A 247 -7.98 -34.23 -10.77
CA GLN A 247 -8.91 -33.22 -10.25
C GLN A 247 -9.35 -33.56 -8.82
N ARG A 248 -9.75 -34.82 -8.58
CA ARG A 248 -10.17 -35.28 -7.25
C ARG A 248 -9.05 -35.16 -6.21
N ALA A 249 -7.81 -35.48 -6.58
CA ALA A 249 -6.66 -35.37 -5.69
C ALA A 249 -6.39 -33.90 -5.30
N LEU A 250 -6.46 -32.96 -6.24
CA LEU A 250 -6.28 -31.53 -5.96
C LEU A 250 -7.40 -30.98 -5.06
N PHE A 251 -8.65 -31.37 -5.30
CA PHE A 251 -9.77 -30.99 -4.41
C PHE A 251 -9.68 -31.63 -3.02
N GLN A 252 -9.16 -32.84 -2.90
CA GLN A 252 -8.91 -33.45 -1.59
C GLN A 252 -7.83 -32.67 -0.82
N ARG A 253 -6.74 -32.27 -1.50
CA ARG A 253 -5.71 -31.41 -0.91
C ARG A 253 -6.28 -30.06 -0.48
N LEU A 254 -7.07 -29.42 -1.34
CA LEU A 254 -7.75 -28.16 -1.02
C LEU A 254 -8.66 -28.30 0.21
N LYS A 255 -9.48 -29.37 0.28
CA LYS A 255 -10.38 -29.62 1.42
C LYS A 255 -9.66 -29.87 2.74
N SER A 256 -8.39 -30.28 2.71
CA SER A 256 -7.58 -30.46 3.92
C SER A 256 -7.03 -29.15 4.50
N MET A 257 -7.16 -28.03 3.78
CA MET A 257 -6.69 -26.71 4.22
C MET A 257 -7.76 -25.95 5.00
N PRO A 258 -7.39 -24.95 5.84
CA PRO A 258 -8.34 -24.03 6.47
C PRO A 258 -9.29 -23.35 5.45
N PRO A 259 -10.57 -23.11 5.80
CA PRO A 259 -11.57 -22.53 4.88
C PRO A 259 -11.13 -21.21 4.24
N ASP A 260 -10.48 -20.33 5.02
CA ASP A 260 -10.02 -19.03 4.54
C ASP A 260 -8.96 -19.16 3.40
N TYR A 261 -8.15 -20.23 3.42
CA TYR A 261 -7.19 -20.51 2.36
C TYR A 261 -7.85 -21.17 1.14
N GLN A 262 -8.89 -21.97 1.34
CA GLN A 262 -9.62 -22.58 0.23
C GLN A 262 -10.22 -21.51 -0.69
N GLU A 263 -10.83 -20.48 -0.11
CA GLU A 263 -11.42 -19.37 -0.86
C GLU A 263 -10.36 -18.60 -1.67
N GLN A 264 -9.26 -18.21 -1.02
CA GLN A 264 -8.17 -17.47 -1.68
C GLN A 264 -7.54 -18.27 -2.83
N ILE A 265 -7.32 -19.58 -2.65
CA ILE A 265 -6.76 -20.46 -3.69
C ILE A 265 -7.73 -20.58 -4.88
N LEU A 266 -9.03 -20.72 -4.63
CA LEU A 266 -10.05 -20.79 -5.68
C LEU A 266 -10.16 -19.47 -6.45
N GLU A 267 -10.19 -18.32 -5.78
CA GLU A 267 -10.16 -17.01 -6.43
C GLU A 267 -8.93 -16.87 -7.32
N ARG A 268 -7.75 -17.22 -6.80
CA ARG A 268 -6.51 -17.15 -7.57
C ARG A 268 -6.52 -18.07 -8.78
N SER A 269 -7.03 -19.29 -8.66
CA SER A 269 -7.15 -20.22 -9.79
C SER A 269 -8.06 -19.70 -10.91
N LYS A 270 -9.12 -18.96 -10.57
CA LYS A 270 -10.02 -18.34 -11.57
C LYS A 270 -9.29 -17.28 -12.38
N VAL A 271 -8.49 -16.44 -11.71
CA VAL A 271 -7.68 -15.39 -12.37
C VAL A 271 -6.63 -16.00 -13.29
N ILE A 272 -5.97 -17.07 -12.87
CA ILE A 272 -4.99 -17.78 -13.71
C ILE A 272 -5.70 -18.36 -14.95
N LYS A 273 -6.85 -19.01 -14.76
CA LYS A 273 -7.61 -19.62 -15.85
C LYS A 273 -8.13 -18.60 -16.87
N SER A 274 -8.60 -17.44 -16.42
CA SER A 274 -9.07 -16.39 -17.33
C SER A 274 -7.95 -15.86 -18.21
N ARG A 275 -6.73 -15.67 -17.64
CA ARG A 275 -5.55 -15.23 -18.41
C ARG A 275 -5.13 -16.23 -19.47
N ALA A 276 -5.04 -17.51 -19.11
CA ALA A 276 -4.70 -18.57 -20.06
C ALA A 276 -5.72 -18.66 -21.22
N SER A 277 -7.00 -18.37 -20.95
CA SER A 277 -8.03 -18.36 -22.00
C SER A 277 -7.90 -17.16 -22.95
N THR A 278 -7.46 -16.00 -22.45
CA THR A 278 -7.19 -14.82 -23.28
C THR A 278 -5.97 -15.02 -24.18
N GLU A 279 -4.92 -15.65 -23.67
CA GLU A 279 -3.70 -15.96 -24.42
C GLU A 279 -3.97 -17.01 -25.51
N ALA A 280 -4.72 -18.07 -25.21
CA ALA A 280 -5.05 -19.10 -26.20
C ALA A 280 -5.93 -18.59 -27.37
N GLY A 281 -6.72 -17.53 -27.14
CA GLY A 281 -7.57 -16.95 -28.18
C GLY A 281 -6.84 -16.05 -29.18
N THR A 282 -5.60 -15.62 -28.88
CA THR A 282 -4.86 -14.67 -29.73
C THR A 282 -3.96 -15.35 -30.76
N GLU A 283 -3.69 -16.65 -30.65
CA GLU A 283 -2.79 -17.37 -31.59
C GLU A 283 -3.47 -17.91 -32.86
N THR A 284 -4.80 -17.89 -32.97
CA THR A 284 -5.51 -18.54 -34.09
C THR A 284 -5.85 -17.66 -35.30
N ASP A 285 -5.67 -16.34 -35.25
CA ASP A 285 -6.13 -15.44 -36.34
C ASP A 285 -5.05 -15.00 -37.35
N ASP A 286 -3.77 -15.33 -37.14
CA ASP A 286 -2.68 -14.87 -38.03
C ASP A 286 -2.39 -15.80 -39.24
N ASN A 287 -3.23 -16.81 -39.50
CA ASN A 287 -2.97 -17.78 -40.59
C ASN A 287 -4.03 -17.81 -41.71
N VAL A 288 -4.83 -16.75 -41.85
CA VAL A 288 -5.72 -16.58 -43.00
C VAL A 288 -5.31 -15.32 -43.73
N ASN A 289 -4.49 -15.46 -44.79
CA ASN A 289 -4.56 -14.72 -46.06
C ASN A 289 -3.16 -14.56 -46.72
N MET A 290 -2.65 -15.64 -47.31
CA MET A 290 -1.59 -15.60 -48.34
C MET A 290 -1.92 -16.63 -49.44
N GLY A 291 -3.11 -16.50 -50.03
CA GLY A 291 -3.54 -17.27 -51.19
C GLY A 291 -3.94 -16.32 -52.32
N LEU A 292 -3.06 -16.26 -53.33
CA LEU A 292 -3.20 -15.61 -54.63
C LEU A 292 -4.43 -16.09 -55.42
#